data_AF-A0A2N4SY31-F1
#
_entry.id   AF-A0A2N4SY31-F1
#
_cell.length_a   1.000
_cell.length_b   1.000
_cell.length_c   1.000
_cell.angle_alpha   90.00
_cell.angle_beta   90.00
_cell.angle_gamma   90.00
#
_symmetry.space_group_name_H-M   'P 1'
#
loop_
_entity.id
_entity.type
_entity.pdbx_description
1 polymer ?
#
loop_
_entity_poly.entity_id
_entity_poly.type
_entity_poly.pdbx_seq_one_letter_code
_entity_poly.pdbx_strand_id
1 'polypeptide(L)'
;MNQALDGTEGLSSSPLILFAANFGYNVLLGVVIYLVFGGRQLIGRQMASRVPERVLEMQSAGSTQSSEGPGVAEGPDVPKVEDAMGHTHERLTSTKIVTLVTIALVATITLSAGVDIGILALSAAVILKLILWKSSEGAESRIAWNVVLLVGGIVTYIGVLQYLGTVQFVGESASALDNPLLTALIICAVAAIVSAFASSTGIIIALIPIATPFLLQGEIAIPAMIAALTICATVVDSTPFSTVGSLVLASTDAEKQPSVYRGMLAWGAAMVITAPVITVLVLVLPTM
;
A
#
# COMPACT_ATOMS: atom_id res chain seq x y z
N MET A 1 18.49 11.45 17.88
CA MET A 1 18.60 10.19 17.11
C MET A 1 19.44 9.14 17.84
N ASN A 2 20.51 9.50 18.57
CA ASN A 2 21.35 8.52 19.27
C ASN A 2 20.77 7.97 20.59
N GLN A 3 19.93 8.71 21.30
CA GLN A 3 19.30 8.23 22.55
C GLN A 3 18.14 7.22 22.36
N ALA A 4 17.60 7.08 21.14
CA ALA A 4 16.54 6.11 20.86
C ALA A 4 17.07 4.68 20.61
N LEU A 5 18.39 4.53 20.45
CA LEU A 5 19.05 3.26 20.15
C LEU A 5 19.69 2.61 21.40
N ASP A 6 20.03 3.38 22.43
CA ASP A 6 20.60 2.86 23.69
C ASP A 6 19.64 1.94 24.47
N GLY A 7 18.33 2.00 24.19
CA GLY A 7 17.33 1.11 24.81
C GLY A 7 17.24 -0.30 24.19
N THR A 8 18.06 -0.62 23.18
CA THR A 8 17.98 -1.88 22.42
C THR A 8 19.13 -2.86 22.68
N GLU A 9 20.07 -2.54 23.58
CA GLU A 9 21.29 -3.34 23.85
C GLU A 9 21.05 -4.75 24.44
N GLY A 10 19.79 -5.18 24.61
CA GLY A 10 19.43 -6.54 25.06
C GLY A 10 18.48 -7.32 24.15
N LEU A 11 18.03 -6.74 23.03
CA LEU A 11 17.01 -7.35 22.17
C LEU A 11 17.68 -8.16 21.05
N SER A 12 17.80 -9.47 21.22
CA SER A 12 18.29 -10.40 20.19
C SER A 12 17.29 -10.53 19.03
N SER A 13 17.14 -9.47 18.23
CA SER A 13 16.33 -9.49 17.01
C SER A 13 17.08 -10.25 15.92
N SER A 14 16.50 -11.35 15.46
CA SER A 14 16.98 -12.08 14.27
C SER A 14 16.47 -11.37 13.01
N PRO A 15 17.34 -10.73 12.20
CA PRO A 15 16.89 -10.04 10.98
C PRO A 15 16.19 -10.98 10.01
N LEU A 16 16.60 -12.25 9.99
CA LEU A 16 16.01 -13.29 9.15
C LEU A 16 14.57 -13.61 9.56
N ILE A 17 14.27 -13.66 10.87
CA ILE A 17 12.92 -13.92 11.36
C ILE A 17 12.01 -12.74 11.03
N LEU A 18 12.47 -11.51 11.25
CA LEU A 18 11.70 -10.30 10.89
C LEU A 18 11.39 -10.27 9.39
N PHE A 19 12.40 -10.55 8.55
CA PHE A 19 12.23 -10.64 7.10
C PHE A 19 11.25 -11.74 6.71
N ALA A 20 11.45 -12.97 7.19
CA ALA A 20 10.63 -14.13 6.82
C ALA A 20 9.17 -13.97 7.27
N ALA A 21 8.93 -13.46 8.49
CA ALA A 21 7.60 -13.21 8.99
C ALA A 21 6.87 -12.15 8.14
N ASN A 22 7.54 -11.03 7.84
CA ASN A 22 6.94 -9.96 7.06
C ASN A 22 6.74 -10.38 5.60
N PHE A 23 7.70 -11.07 5.00
CA PHE A 23 7.58 -11.64 3.65
C PHE A 23 6.42 -12.63 3.56
N GLY A 24 6.36 -13.61 4.48
CA GLY A 24 5.31 -14.61 4.50
C GLY A 24 3.92 -14.00 4.68
N TYR A 25 3.79 -13.02 5.57
CA TYR A 25 2.55 -12.28 5.77
C TYR A 25 2.11 -11.57 4.48
N ASN A 26 3.02 -10.84 3.81
CA ASN A 26 2.69 -10.12 2.59
C ASN A 26 2.34 -11.05 1.42
N VAL A 27 3.00 -12.20 1.28
CA VAL A 27 2.63 -13.22 0.28
C VAL A 27 1.22 -13.75 0.55
N LEU A 28 0.92 -14.11 1.81
CA LEU A 28 -0.40 -14.58 2.20
C LEU A 28 -1.47 -13.50 1.95
N LEU A 29 -1.19 -12.26 2.31
CA LEU A 29 -2.07 -11.13 2.06
C LEU A 29 -2.31 -10.93 0.56
N GLY A 30 -1.27 -11.05 -0.27
CA GLY A 30 -1.38 -10.98 -1.72
C GLY A 30 -2.29 -12.07 -2.29
N VAL A 31 -2.20 -13.30 -1.78
CA VAL A 31 -3.12 -14.40 -2.14
C VAL A 31 -4.55 -14.06 -1.74
N VAL A 32 -4.76 -13.55 -0.52
CA VAL A 32 -6.10 -13.15 -0.05
C VAL A 32 -6.69 -12.05 -0.93
N ILE A 33 -5.94 -10.99 -1.22
CA ILE A 33 -6.35 -9.90 -2.11
C ILE A 33 -6.74 -10.47 -3.48
N TYR A 34 -5.89 -11.32 -4.07
CA TYR A 34 -6.16 -11.93 -5.37
C TYR A 34 -7.47 -12.72 -5.37
N LEU A 35 -7.73 -13.51 -4.32
CA LEU A 35 -8.95 -14.30 -4.21
C LEU A 35 -10.20 -13.43 -3.99
N VAL A 36 -10.11 -12.41 -3.13
CA VAL A 36 -11.22 -11.50 -2.77
C VAL A 36 -11.63 -10.63 -3.96
N PHE A 37 -10.68 -10.10 -4.71
CA PHE A 37 -10.94 -9.18 -5.83
C PHE A 37 -11.11 -9.87 -7.18
N GLY A 38 -11.42 -11.17 -7.19
CA GLY A 38 -11.90 -11.86 -8.40
C GLY A 38 -10.84 -12.60 -9.23
N GLY A 39 -9.67 -12.87 -8.67
CA GLY A 39 -8.62 -13.68 -9.31
C GLY A 39 -9.10 -15.06 -9.79
N ARG A 40 -10.05 -15.68 -9.06
CA ARG A 40 -10.69 -16.95 -9.51
C ARG A 40 -11.48 -16.79 -10.80
N GLN A 41 -12.08 -15.62 -11.05
CA GLN A 41 -12.81 -15.33 -12.28
C GLN A 41 -11.85 -15.12 -13.47
N LEU A 42 -10.65 -14.60 -13.22
CA LEU A 42 -9.59 -14.44 -14.24
C LEU A 42 -9.05 -15.79 -14.73
N ILE A 43 -8.83 -16.75 -13.80
CA ILE A 43 -8.40 -18.11 -14.15
C ILE A 43 -9.47 -18.82 -14.99
N GLY A 44 -10.75 -18.66 -14.64
CA GLY A 44 -11.85 -19.22 -15.42
C GLY A 44 -11.95 -18.63 -16.84
N ARG A 45 -11.71 -17.32 -17.00
CA ARG A 45 -11.71 -16.66 -18.31
C ARG A 45 -10.52 -17.07 -19.17
N GLN A 46 -9.32 -17.22 -18.60
CA GLN A 46 -8.14 -17.72 -19.33
C GLN A 46 -8.27 -19.18 -19.78
N MET A 47 -8.98 -20.02 -19.02
CA MET A 47 -9.29 -21.38 -19.45
C MET A 47 -10.36 -21.39 -20.54
N ALA A 48 -11.40 -20.55 -20.41
CA ALA A 48 -12.46 -20.45 -21.41
C ALA A 48 -11.98 -19.89 -22.75
N SER A 49 -10.97 -19.03 -22.80
CA SER A 49 -10.36 -18.57 -24.06
C SER A 49 -9.35 -19.55 -24.68
N ARG A 50 -8.87 -20.56 -23.93
CA ARG A 50 -8.04 -21.66 -24.46
C ARG A 50 -8.84 -22.81 -25.10
N VAL A 51 -10.15 -22.87 -24.88
CA VAL A 51 -11.04 -23.90 -25.47
C VAL A 51 -11.41 -23.60 -26.94
N PRO A 52 -11.73 -22.35 -27.34
CA PRO A 52 -11.99 -21.98 -28.73
C PRO A 52 -10.84 -22.30 -29.68
N GLU A 53 -9.59 -22.14 -29.21
CA GLU A 53 -8.38 -22.33 -30.01
C GLU A 53 -8.15 -23.82 -30.36
N ARG A 54 -8.39 -24.74 -29.41
CA ARG A 54 -8.29 -26.19 -29.68
C ARG A 54 -9.41 -26.74 -30.57
N VAL A 55 -10.60 -26.14 -30.51
CA VAL A 55 -11.73 -26.57 -31.36
C VAL A 55 -11.52 -26.10 -32.81
N LEU A 56 -10.94 -24.91 -33.02
CA LEU A 56 -10.53 -24.45 -34.35
C LEU A 56 -9.38 -25.28 -34.94
N GLU A 57 -8.37 -25.65 -34.15
CA GLU A 57 -7.28 -26.52 -34.61
C GLU A 57 -7.75 -27.94 -34.97
N MET A 58 -8.70 -28.50 -34.22
CA MET A 58 -9.28 -29.83 -34.53
C MET A 58 -10.17 -29.82 -35.78
N GLN A 59 -10.85 -28.72 -36.10
CA GLN A 59 -11.65 -28.60 -37.33
C GLN A 59 -10.78 -28.36 -38.58
N SER A 60 -9.64 -27.68 -38.45
CA SER A 60 -8.73 -27.40 -39.58
C SER A 60 -7.93 -28.64 -40.03
N ALA A 61 -7.72 -29.62 -39.14
CA ALA A 61 -7.05 -30.88 -39.48
C ALA A 61 -7.94 -31.92 -40.18
N GLY A 62 -9.25 -31.66 -40.33
CA GLY A 62 -10.25 -32.66 -40.73
C GLY A 62 -10.86 -32.53 -42.13
N SER A 63 -10.55 -31.49 -42.92
CA SER A 63 -11.21 -31.29 -44.23
C SER A 63 -10.21 -31.14 -45.38
N THR A 64 -9.78 -32.27 -45.94
CA THR A 64 -9.18 -32.33 -47.28
C THR A 64 -10.25 -32.85 -48.25
N GLN A 65 -10.91 -31.96 -49.00
CA GLN A 65 -11.46 -32.24 -50.35
C GLN A 65 -12.18 -31.01 -50.99
N SER A 66 -11.55 -30.48 -52.05
CA SER A 66 -12.10 -30.03 -53.35
C SER A 66 -13.35 -29.14 -53.46
N SER A 67 -13.17 -27.91 -53.98
CA SER A 67 -13.63 -27.49 -55.32
C SER A 67 -13.35 -26.00 -55.59
N GLU A 68 -12.83 -25.73 -56.80
CA GLU A 68 -12.67 -24.41 -57.41
C GLU A 68 -14.00 -23.83 -57.90
N GLY A 69 -14.16 -22.51 -57.77
CA GLY A 69 -15.23 -21.73 -58.41
C GLY A 69 -15.15 -20.24 -58.03
N PRO A 70 -15.01 -19.29 -58.97
CA PRO A 70 -14.86 -17.87 -58.67
C PRO A 70 -16.23 -17.17 -58.64
N GLY A 71 -16.52 -16.47 -57.55
CA GLY A 71 -17.74 -15.68 -57.39
C GLY A 71 -17.63 -14.74 -56.21
N VAL A 72 -17.27 -13.49 -56.50
CA VAL A 72 -17.15 -12.38 -55.55
C VAL A 72 -18.56 -11.89 -55.19
N ALA A 73 -18.94 -11.98 -53.92
CA ALA A 73 -20.05 -11.25 -53.32
C ALA A 73 -19.75 -10.94 -51.85
N GLU A 74 -19.91 -9.67 -51.48
CA GLU A 74 -19.65 -9.05 -50.19
C GLU A 74 -20.27 -9.79 -48.99
N GLY A 75 -19.48 -9.90 -47.92
CA GLY A 75 -19.91 -10.23 -46.56
C GLY A 75 -19.25 -9.24 -45.58
N PRO A 76 -19.93 -8.86 -44.49
CA PRO A 76 -19.57 -7.69 -43.68
C PRO A 76 -18.25 -7.88 -42.95
N ASP A 77 -17.48 -6.80 -42.89
CA ASP A 77 -16.20 -6.65 -42.17
C ASP A 77 -16.25 -7.30 -40.79
N VAL A 78 -15.56 -8.43 -40.67
CA VAL A 78 -15.10 -8.93 -39.37
C VAL A 78 -13.96 -8.00 -38.96
N PRO A 79 -14.08 -7.19 -37.88
CA PRO A 79 -12.95 -6.39 -37.45
C PRO A 79 -11.87 -7.36 -36.99
N LYS A 80 -10.82 -7.45 -37.82
CA LYS A 80 -9.54 -8.05 -37.48
C LYS A 80 -9.09 -7.39 -36.17
N VAL A 81 -9.11 -8.15 -35.08
CA VAL A 81 -8.53 -7.75 -33.80
C VAL A 81 -7.02 -7.74 -34.01
N GLU A 82 -6.54 -6.68 -34.66
CA GLU A 82 -5.13 -6.35 -34.70
C GLU A 82 -4.70 -5.96 -33.29
N ASP A 83 -3.82 -6.77 -32.71
CA ASP A 83 -2.84 -6.44 -31.68
C ASP A 83 -3.09 -5.13 -30.92
N ALA A 84 -3.97 -5.19 -29.92
CA ALA A 84 -4.16 -4.14 -28.91
C ALA A 84 -3.00 -4.08 -27.88
N MET A 85 -1.77 -4.30 -28.33
CA MET A 85 -0.52 -4.06 -27.59
C MET A 85 0.45 -3.20 -28.41
N GLY A 86 -0.07 -2.29 -29.21
CA GLY A 86 0.68 -1.15 -29.71
C GLY A 86 1.18 -0.29 -28.55
N HIS A 87 2.35 -0.62 -28.01
CA HIS A 87 3.18 0.32 -27.26
C HIS A 87 3.57 1.44 -28.22
N THR A 88 2.66 2.40 -28.37
CA THR A 88 2.95 3.67 -29.03
C THR A 88 4.03 4.31 -28.16
N HIS A 89 5.26 4.35 -28.64
CA HIS A 89 6.34 5.06 -27.97
C HIS A 89 5.94 6.54 -27.87
N GLU A 90 5.29 6.92 -26.76
CA GLU A 90 5.01 8.32 -26.45
C GLU A 90 6.35 9.05 -26.40
N ARG A 91 6.58 9.97 -27.34
CA ARG A 91 7.77 10.80 -27.34
C ARG A 91 7.79 11.66 -26.07
N LEU A 92 8.97 11.79 -25.47
CA LEU A 92 9.20 12.71 -24.36
C LEU A 92 8.99 14.16 -24.82
N THR A 93 7.82 14.71 -24.52
CA THR A 93 7.51 16.13 -24.76
C THR A 93 8.32 17.00 -23.81
N SER A 94 8.67 18.23 -24.21
CA SER A 94 9.37 19.19 -23.35
C SER A 94 8.69 19.39 -22.00
N THR A 95 7.35 19.38 -21.96
CA THR A 95 6.57 19.40 -20.72
C THR A 95 6.91 18.23 -19.79
N LYS A 96 6.95 16.99 -20.30
CA LYS A 96 7.28 15.78 -19.52
C LYS A 96 8.71 15.84 -18.98
N ILE A 97 9.66 16.34 -19.78
CA ILE A 97 11.06 16.50 -19.36
C ILE A 97 11.16 17.51 -18.22
N VAL A 98 10.54 18.68 -18.35
CA VAL A 98 10.55 19.71 -17.30
C VAL A 98 9.94 19.15 -16.01
N THR A 99 8.79 18.48 -16.08
CA THR A 99 8.17 17.84 -14.90
C THR A 99 9.07 16.79 -14.26
N LEU A 100 9.69 15.90 -15.05
CA LEU A 100 10.62 14.89 -14.53
C LEU A 100 11.83 15.50 -13.85
N VAL A 101 12.42 16.55 -14.45
CA VAL A 101 13.53 17.30 -13.86
C VAL A 101 13.11 17.93 -12.54
N THR A 102 11.92 18.53 -12.48
CA THR A 102 11.37 19.10 -11.24
C THR A 102 11.20 18.05 -10.15
N ILE A 103 10.64 16.88 -10.47
CA ILE A 103 10.49 15.76 -9.51
C ILE A 103 11.86 15.29 -9.02
N ALA A 104 12.83 15.11 -9.93
CA ALA A 104 14.19 14.70 -9.58
C ALA A 104 14.90 15.73 -8.70
N LEU A 105 14.67 17.02 -8.94
CA LEU A 105 15.24 18.10 -8.15
C LEU A 105 14.64 18.12 -6.74
N VAL A 106 13.31 17.98 -6.60
CA VAL A 106 12.67 17.86 -5.28
C VAL A 106 13.24 16.67 -4.52
N ALA A 107 13.31 15.50 -5.16
CA ALA A 107 13.83 14.29 -4.53
C ALA A 107 15.30 14.43 -4.08
N THR A 108 16.17 14.98 -4.95
CA THR A 108 17.58 15.15 -4.61
C THR A 108 17.77 16.16 -3.48
N ILE A 109 17.08 17.30 -3.50
CA ILE A 109 17.18 18.31 -2.45
C ILE A 109 16.68 17.76 -1.11
N THR A 110 15.53 17.08 -1.09
CA THR A 110 15.01 16.46 0.13
C THR A 110 16.01 15.45 0.71
N LEU A 111 16.61 14.61 -0.13
CA LEU A 111 17.53 13.56 0.31
C LEU A 111 18.91 14.10 0.76
N SER A 112 19.46 15.10 0.07
CA SER A 112 20.81 15.61 0.35
C SER A 112 20.83 16.70 1.43
N ALA A 113 19.81 17.56 1.45
CA ALA A 113 19.76 18.73 2.33
C ALA A 113 18.74 18.58 3.48
N GLY A 114 17.94 17.50 3.50
CA GLY A 114 16.97 17.25 4.57
C GLY A 114 15.83 18.26 4.65
N VAL A 115 15.57 18.98 3.55
CA VAL A 115 14.51 20.00 3.49
C VAL A 115 13.14 19.33 3.42
N ASP A 116 12.16 19.94 4.07
CA ASP A 116 10.77 19.46 4.09
C ASP A 116 10.23 19.23 2.67
N ILE A 117 9.83 17.99 2.40
CA ILE A 117 9.37 17.56 1.08
C ILE A 117 8.06 18.24 0.67
N GLY A 118 7.20 18.57 1.63
CA GLY A 118 5.91 19.23 1.39
C GLY A 118 6.10 20.65 0.88
N ILE A 119 6.93 21.44 1.57
CA ILE A 119 7.26 22.81 1.17
C ILE A 119 7.92 22.82 -0.21
N LEU A 120 8.87 21.90 -0.45
CA LEU A 120 9.53 21.78 -1.75
C LEU A 120 8.56 21.40 -2.87
N ALA A 121 7.70 20.40 -2.65
CA ALA A 121 6.73 19.95 -3.64
C ALA A 121 5.71 21.04 -4.00
N LEU A 122 5.18 21.76 -3.00
CA LEU A 122 4.25 22.86 -3.23
C LEU A 122 4.92 24.02 -3.98
N SER A 123 6.13 24.40 -3.57
CA SER A 123 6.90 25.46 -4.24
C SER A 123 7.20 25.08 -5.69
N ALA A 124 7.64 23.84 -5.91
CA ALA A 124 7.90 23.30 -7.24
C ALA A 124 6.63 23.26 -8.10
N ALA A 125 5.49 22.88 -7.53
CA ALA A 125 4.20 22.88 -8.24
C ALA A 125 3.79 24.31 -8.67
N VAL A 126 3.98 25.31 -7.81
CA VAL A 126 3.72 26.72 -8.14
C VAL A 126 4.64 27.19 -9.27
N ILE A 127 5.94 26.92 -9.18
CA ILE A 127 6.92 27.26 -10.21
C ILE A 127 6.55 26.59 -11.55
N LEU A 128 6.18 25.30 -11.51
CA LEU A 128 5.80 24.56 -12.69
C LEU A 128 4.52 25.13 -13.32
N LYS A 129 3.52 25.53 -12.51
CA LYS A 129 2.30 26.19 -12.98
C LYS A 129 2.58 27.55 -13.65
N LEU A 130 3.57 28.31 -13.16
CA LEU A 130 3.99 29.57 -13.78
C LEU A 130 4.72 29.37 -15.12
N ILE A 131 5.57 28.35 -15.22
CA ILE A 131 6.33 28.04 -16.45
C ILE A 131 5.45 27.37 -17.51
N LEU A 132 4.57 26.45 -17.09
CA LEU A 132 3.76 25.59 -17.94
C LEU A 132 2.25 25.85 -17.77
N TRP A 133 1.86 27.12 -17.74
CA TRP A 133 0.49 27.57 -17.47
C TRP A 133 -0.57 26.80 -18.27
N LYS A 134 -0.43 26.76 -19.61
CA LYS A 134 -1.40 26.09 -20.51
C LYS A 134 -1.54 24.59 -20.24
N SER A 135 -0.48 23.93 -19.77
CA SER A 135 -0.51 22.48 -19.49
C SER A 135 -0.94 22.16 -18.06
N SER A 136 -0.97 23.16 -17.18
CA SER A 136 -1.23 23.02 -15.74
C SER A 136 -2.60 23.56 -15.34
N GLU A 137 -3.39 24.00 -16.30
CA GLU A 137 -4.73 24.53 -16.06
C GLU A 137 -5.62 23.47 -15.42
N GLY A 138 -6.22 23.81 -14.28
CA GLY A 138 -7.07 22.90 -13.51
C GLY A 138 -6.31 21.79 -12.74
N ALA A 139 -4.98 21.80 -12.70
CA ALA A 139 -4.19 20.79 -11.98
C ALA A 139 -4.50 20.76 -10.48
N GLU A 140 -4.86 21.90 -9.88
CA GLU A 140 -5.28 22.03 -8.48
C GLU A 140 -6.49 21.17 -8.11
N SER A 141 -7.38 20.88 -9.07
CA SER A 141 -8.55 20.01 -8.86
C SER A 141 -8.17 18.53 -8.75
N ARG A 142 -6.98 18.16 -9.21
CA ARG A 142 -6.43 16.80 -9.09
C ARG A 142 -5.73 16.55 -7.76
N ILE A 143 -5.52 17.59 -6.95
CA ILE A 143 -4.98 17.45 -5.60
C ILE A 143 -6.08 16.86 -4.70
N ALA A 144 -5.76 15.78 -4.00
CA ALA A 144 -6.67 15.13 -3.07
C ALA A 144 -6.80 15.94 -1.76
N TRP A 145 -7.38 17.14 -1.81
CA TRP A 145 -7.49 18.07 -0.66
C TRP A 145 -8.14 17.44 0.57
N ASN A 146 -9.15 16.60 0.37
CA ASN A 146 -9.82 15.88 1.46
C ASN A 146 -8.85 14.96 2.21
N VAL A 147 -7.91 14.32 1.49
CA VAL A 147 -6.88 13.47 2.08
C VAL A 147 -5.90 14.32 2.88
N VAL A 148 -5.42 15.43 2.31
CA VAL A 148 -4.48 16.35 2.98
C VAL A 148 -5.06 16.90 4.29
N LEU A 149 -6.30 17.39 4.25
CA LEU A 149 -6.99 17.91 5.44
C LEU A 149 -7.22 16.83 6.50
N LEU A 150 -7.59 15.62 6.08
CA LEU A 150 -7.80 14.52 7.02
C LEU A 150 -6.49 14.11 7.70
N VAL A 151 -5.42 13.91 6.92
CA VAL A 151 -4.09 13.55 7.45
C VAL A 151 -3.57 14.64 8.38
N GLY A 152 -3.72 15.92 8.02
CA GLY A 152 -3.37 17.03 8.91
C GLY A 152 -4.16 17.00 10.22
N GLY A 153 -5.47 16.78 10.15
CA GLY A 153 -6.34 16.72 11.33
C GLY A 153 -6.00 15.56 12.28
N ILE A 154 -5.77 14.36 11.74
CA ILE A 154 -5.46 13.19 12.55
C ILE A 154 -4.05 13.23 13.14
N VAL A 155 -3.04 13.71 12.40
CA VAL A 155 -1.69 13.91 12.95
C VAL A 155 -1.73 14.94 14.08
N THR A 156 -2.49 16.03 13.92
CA THR A 156 -2.71 17.01 14.99
C THR A 156 -3.38 16.38 16.20
N TYR A 157 -4.45 15.60 16.00
CA TYR A 157 -5.15 14.90 17.07
C TYR A 157 -4.26 13.92 17.82
N ILE A 158 -3.47 13.10 17.11
CA ILE A 158 -2.49 12.19 17.71
C ILE A 158 -1.44 12.98 18.50
N GLY A 159 -0.96 14.10 17.97
CA GLY A 159 -0.04 14.99 18.68
C GLY A 159 -0.63 15.49 20.00
N VAL A 160 -1.92 15.84 20.03
CA VAL A 160 -2.63 16.23 21.26
C VAL A 160 -2.72 15.04 22.23
N LEU A 161 -3.09 13.84 21.75
CA LEU A 161 -3.16 12.65 22.61
C LEU A 161 -1.80 12.29 23.22
N GLN A 162 -0.72 12.44 22.47
CA GLN A 162 0.65 12.26 22.97
C GLN A 162 1.02 13.34 23.98
N TYR A 163 0.71 14.60 23.71
CA TYR A 163 0.96 15.72 24.62
C TYR A 163 0.24 15.56 25.96
N LEU A 164 -0.99 15.04 25.94
CA LEU A 164 -1.78 14.74 27.14
C LEU A 164 -1.34 13.43 27.85
N GLY A 165 -0.35 12.72 27.33
CA GLY A 165 0.11 11.45 27.91
C GLY A 165 -0.87 10.30 27.77
N THR A 166 -1.89 10.41 26.91
CA THR A 166 -2.90 9.36 26.73
C THR A 166 -2.27 8.07 26.17
N VAL A 167 -1.29 8.19 25.29
CA VAL A 167 -0.58 7.03 24.71
C VAL A 167 0.22 6.29 25.80
N GLN A 168 0.95 7.02 26.64
CA GLN A 168 1.68 6.46 27.80
C GLN A 168 0.73 5.80 28.79
N PHE A 169 -0.37 6.47 29.15
CA PHE A 169 -1.38 5.92 30.04
C PHE A 169 -1.94 4.58 29.55
N VAL A 170 -2.24 4.47 28.24
CA VAL A 170 -2.72 3.21 27.65
C VAL A 170 -1.64 2.13 27.70
N GLY A 171 -0.37 2.47 27.44
CA GLY A 171 0.75 1.54 27.53
C GLY A 171 0.97 1.00 28.95
N GLU A 172 1.00 1.88 29.95
CA GLU A 172 1.14 1.52 31.36
C GLU A 172 -0.06 0.69 31.83
N SER A 173 -1.29 1.11 31.48
CA SER A 173 -2.51 0.37 31.82
C SER A 173 -2.56 -1.02 31.17
N ALA A 174 -2.06 -1.16 29.94
CA ALA A 174 -1.97 -2.46 29.28
C ALA A 174 -0.91 -3.36 29.94
N SER A 175 0.23 -2.79 30.38
CA SER A 175 1.26 -3.55 31.10
C SER A 175 0.85 -4.03 32.49
N ALA A 176 -0.21 -3.44 33.07
CA ALA A 176 -0.81 -3.88 34.33
C ALA A 176 -1.80 -5.06 34.17
N LEU A 177 -2.05 -5.51 32.93
CA LEU A 177 -2.89 -6.67 32.68
C LEU A 177 -2.08 -7.95 32.91
N ASP A 178 -2.61 -8.88 33.72
CA ASP A 178 -2.05 -10.23 33.94
C ASP A 178 -2.13 -11.16 32.70
N ASN A 179 -2.31 -10.61 31.50
CA ASN A 179 -2.45 -11.36 30.26
C ASN A 179 -1.58 -10.77 29.14
N PRO A 180 -0.39 -11.35 28.86
CA PRO A 180 0.54 -10.80 27.89
C PRO A 180 0.02 -10.85 26.45
N LEU A 181 -0.87 -11.80 26.10
CA LEU A 181 -1.50 -11.82 24.77
C LEU A 181 -2.40 -10.62 24.56
N LEU A 182 -3.15 -10.23 25.59
CA LEU A 182 -4.02 -9.07 25.51
C LEU A 182 -3.20 -7.79 25.38
N THR A 183 -2.10 -7.68 26.12
CA THR A 183 -1.15 -6.56 26.01
C THR A 183 -0.52 -6.48 24.62
N ALA A 184 -0.04 -7.60 24.07
CA ALA A 184 0.47 -7.68 22.71
C ALA A 184 -0.59 -7.26 21.67
N LEU A 185 -1.82 -7.73 21.82
CA LEU A 185 -2.94 -7.37 20.94
C LEU A 185 -3.25 -5.87 20.99
N ILE A 186 -3.27 -5.26 22.17
CA ILE A 186 -3.50 -3.82 22.34
C ILE A 186 -2.38 -3.03 21.67
N ILE A 187 -1.12 -3.40 21.89
CA ILE A 187 0.03 -2.71 21.27
C ILE A 187 -0.06 -2.81 19.73
N CYS A 188 -0.34 -3.99 19.18
CA CYS A 188 -0.52 -4.20 17.75
C CYS A 188 -1.72 -3.42 17.19
N ALA A 189 -2.84 -3.36 17.93
CA ALA A 189 -4.02 -2.61 17.52
C ALA A 189 -3.75 -1.10 17.50
N VAL A 190 -3.06 -0.56 18.51
CA VAL A 190 -2.62 0.84 18.54
C VAL A 190 -1.69 1.11 17.35
N ALA A 191 -0.73 0.23 17.07
CA ALA A 191 0.14 0.35 15.91
C ALA A 191 -0.66 0.44 14.61
N ALA A 192 -1.62 -0.45 14.38
CA ALA A 192 -2.43 -0.47 13.17
C ALA A 192 -3.35 0.76 13.05
N ILE A 193 -4.04 1.15 14.14
CA ILE A 193 -4.94 2.31 14.14
C ILE A 193 -4.16 3.58 13.85
N VAL A 194 -3.09 3.84 14.60
CA VAL A 194 -2.35 5.09 14.47
C VAL A 194 -1.60 5.13 13.14
N SER A 195 -1.04 4.00 12.69
CA SER A 195 -0.31 3.95 11.43
C SER A 195 -1.21 4.12 10.19
N ALA A 196 -2.49 3.73 10.26
CA ALA A 196 -3.45 3.92 9.17
C ALA A 196 -3.60 5.41 8.75
N PHE A 197 -3.17 6.33 9.62
CA PHE A 197 -3.30 7.77 9.47
C PHE A 197 -1.97 8.54 9.57
N ALA A 198 -0.91 7.86 9.99
CA ALA A 198 0.39 8.46 10.27
C ALA A 198 1.48 7.81 9.40
N SER A 199 2.74 8.03 9.76
CA SER A 199 3.87 7.36 9.12
C SER A 199 4.17 6.04 9.83
N SER A 200 4.16 4.93 9.10
CA SER A 200 4.54 3.60 9.58
C SER A 200 5.90 3.59 10.29
N THR A 201 6.91 4.25 9.72
CA THR A 201 8.24 4.35 10.33
C THR A 201 8.21 5.11 11.65
N GLY A 202 7.46 6.22 11.72
CA GLY A 202 7.35 7.02 12.95
C GLY A 202 6.66 6.26 14.07
N ILE A 203 5.62 5.50 13.74
CA ILE A 203 4.89 4.68 14.72
C ILE A 203 5.74 3.52 15.24
N ILE A 204 6.52 2.86 14.38
CA ILE A 204 7.43 1.80 14.83
C ILE A 204 8.49 2.36 15.81
N ILE A 205 9.12 3.50 15.48
CA ILE A 205 10.12 4.13 16.34
C ILE A 205 9.52 4.54 17.69
N ALA A 206 8.27 5.02 17.71
CA ALA A 206 7.60 5.43 18.93
C ALA A 206 7.13 4.26 19.80
N LEU A 207 6.61 3.18 19.18
CA LEU A 207 6.01 2.07 19.91
C LEU A 207 7.02 1.04 20.42
N ILE A 208 8.20 0.91 19.80
CA ILE A 208 9.23 -0.03 20.29
C ILE A 208 9.62 0.29 21.74
N PRO A 209 10.01 1.53 22.12
CA PRO A 209 10.31 1.86 23.52
C PRO A 209 9.14 1.66 24.48
N ILE A 210 7.91 1.90 24.00
CA ILE A 210 6.67 1.69 24.79
C ILE A 210 6.45 0.20 25.04
N ALA A 211 6.81 -0.66 24.09
CA ALA A 211 6.74 -2.11 24.23
C ALA A 211 7.90 -2.68 25.07
N THR A 212 9.04 -1.99 25.19
CA THR A 212 10.22 -2.46 25.95
C THR A 212 9.89 -2.95 27.37
N PRO A 213 9.19 -2.21 28.26
CA PRO A 213 8.90 -2.71 29.61
C PRO A 213 8.10 -4.02 29.61
N PHE A 214 7.19 -4.18 28.66
CA PHE A 214 6.45 -5.42 28.44
C PHE A 214 7.35 -6.55 27.92
N LEU A 215 8.21 -6.26 26.95
CA LEU A 215 9.15 -7.23 26.38
C LEU A 215 10.17 -7.75 27.41
N LEU A 216 10.58 -6.91 28.36
CA LEU A 216 11.53 -7.27 29.42
C LEU A 216 10.95 -8.21 30.48
N GLN A 217 9.63 -8.39 30.53
CA GLN A 217 9.00 -9.40 31.40
C GLN A 217 9.35 -10.83 30.97
N GLY A 218 9.75 -11.02 29.70
CA GLY A 218 10.24 -12.31 29.19
C GLY A 218 9.15 -13.33 28.87
N GLU A 219 7.88 -12.94 28.92
CA GLU A 219 6.73 -13.82 28.66
C GLU A 219 6.48 -14.08 27.16
N ILE A 220 7.11 -13.29 26.28
CA ILE A 220 6.95 -13.38 24.82
C ILE A 220 8.31 -13.19 24.16
N ALA A 221 8.58 -13.95 23.09
CA ALA A 221 9.76 -13.73 22.28
C ALA A 221 9.76 -12.34 21.60
N ILE A 222 10.77 -11.54 21.94
CA ILE A 222 10.99 -10.19 21.38
C ILE A 222 10.89 -10.14 19.84
N PRO A 223 11.55 -11.02 19.07
CA PRO A 223 11.50 -10.93 17.61
C PRO A 223 10.08 -11.15 17.05
N ALA A 224 9.27 -11.99 17.69
CA ALA A 224 7.90 -12.25 17.27
C ALA A 224 6.99 -11.05 17.52
N MET A 225 7.14 -10.39 18.67
CA MET A 225 6.39 -9.18 18.99
C MET A 225 6.78 -8.02 18.07
N ILE A 226 8.08 -7.82 17.81
CA ILE A 226 8.55 -6.77 16.89
C ILE A 226 8.04 -7.04 15.46
N ALA A 227 8.06 -8.31 15.01
CA ALA A 227 7.48 -8.67 13.71
C ALA A 227 5.99 -8.35 13.64
N ALA A 228 5.21 -8.77 14.64
CA ALA A 228 3.78 -8.52 14.71
C ALA A 228 3.45 -7.02 14.70
N LEU A 229 4.17 -6.23 15.50
CA LEU A 229 4.05 -4.77 15.56
C LEU A 229 4.36 -4.12 14.21
N THR A 230 5.46 -4.53 13.58
CA THR A 230 5.90 -3.99 12.28
C THR A 230 4.88 -4.30 11.18
N ILE A 231 4.34 -5.51 11.15
CA ILE A 231 3.28 -5.90 10.21
C ILE A 231 2.02 -5.07 10.44
N CYS A 232 1.58 -4.93 11.69
CA CYS A 232 0.39 -4.14 12.03
C CYS A 232 0.55 -2.67 11.64
N ALA A 233 1.73 -2.09 11.84
CA ALA A 233 2.01 -0.73 11.44
C ALA A 233 2.01 -0.55 9.91
N THR A 234 2.50 -1.52 9.13
CA THR A 234 2.72 -1.33 7.68
C THR A 234 1.57 -1.81 6.80
N VAL A 235 0.81 -2.83 7.20
CA VAL A 235 -0.27 -3.40 6.36
C VAL A 235 -1.37 -2.39 6.06
N VAL A 236 -1.55 -1.41 6.94
CA VAL A 236 -2.53 -0.32 6.80
C VAL A 236 -2.06 0.78 5.86
N ASP A 237 -0.85 0.72 5.29
CA ASP A 237 -0.36 1.66 4.26
C ASP A 237 -1.17 1.60 2.95
N SER A 238 -2.11 0.66 2.84
CA SER A 238 -3.09 0.62 1.73
C SER A 238 -4.31 1.53 1.96
N THR A 239 -4.36 2.30 3.05
CA THR A 239 -5.43 3.29 3.31
C THR A 239 -5.30 4.49 2.36
N PRO A 240 -6.40 5.23 2.09
CA PRO A 240 -6.33 6.42 1.23
C PRO A 240 -5.51 7.57 1.84
N PHE A 241 -5.02 7.42 3.07
CA PHE A 241 -4.29 8.44 3.83
C PHE A 241 -2.78 8.24 3.79
N SER A 242 -2.32 7.05 3.39
CA SER A 242 -0.90 6.78 3.20
C SER A 242 -0.36 7.48 1.94
N THR A 243 0.96 7.63 1.87
CA THR A 243 1.67 8.10 0.67
C THR A 243 1.33 7.25 -0.55
N VAL A 244 1.33 5.92 -0.42
CA VAL A 244 1.03 5.01 -1.55
C VAL A 244 -0.46 5.11 -1.92
N GLY A 245 -1.33 5.12 -0.91
CA GLY A 245 -2.76 5.16 -1.17
C GLY A 245 -3.26 6.48 -1.77
N SER A 246 -2.71 7.60 -1.33
CA SER A 246 -3.01 8.92 -1.90
C SER A 246 -2.55 9.03 -3.36
N LEU A 247 -1.40 8.45 -3.71
CA LEU A 247 -0.93 8.35 -5.10
C LEU A 247 -1.87 7.52 -5.97
N VAL A 248 -2.35 6.38 -5.47
CA VAL A 248 -3.35 5.55 -6.18
C VAL A 248 -4.63 6.34 -6.43
N LEU A 249 -5.13 7.05 -5.41
CA LEU A 249 -6.35 7.83 -5.53
C LEU A 249 -6.18 9.01 -6.51
N ALA A 250 -5.05 9.72 -6.45
CA ALA A 250 -4.72 10.81 -7.38
C ALA A 250 -4.55 10.33 -8.83
N SER A 251 -4.11 9.08 -9.02
CA SER A 251 -3.95 8.45 -10.34
C SER A 251 -5.25 7.81 -10.86
N THR A 252 -6.30 7.76 -10.04
CA THR A 252 -7.60 7.18 -10.41
C THR A 252 -8.47 8.22 -11.14
N ASP A 253 -9.18 7.78 -12.19
CA ASP A 253 -10.19 8.59 -12.89
C ASP A 253 -11.18 9.22 -11.90
N ALA A 254 -11.54 10.49 -12.09
CA ALA A 254 -12.41 11.24 -11.18
C ALA A 254 -13.75 10.53 -10.88
N GLU A 255 -14.32 9.84 -11.87
CA GLU A 255 -15.57 9.07 -11.73
C GLU A 255 -15.44 7.86 -10.78
N LYS A 256 -14.24 7.27 -10.71
CA LYS A 256 -13.97 6.05 -9.91
C LYS A 256 -13.38 6.36 -8.54
N GLN A 257 -12.79 7.56 -8.36
CA GLN A 257 -12.17 7.98 -7.11
C GLN A 257 -13.05 7.74 -5.87
N PRO A 258 -14.37 8.05 -5.85
CA PRO A 258 -15.19 7.80 -4.66
C PRO A 258 -15.30 6.32 -4.30
N SER A 259 -15.37 5.43 -5.28
CA SER A 259 -15.45 3.98 -5.06
C SER A 259 -14.12 3.43 -4.58
N VAL A 260 -13.01 3.86 -5.18
CA VAL A 260 -11.65 3.46 -4.78
C VAL A 260 -11.36 3.93 -3.35
N TYR A 261 -11.69 5.18 -3.03
CA TYR A 261 -11.56 5.72 -1.68
C TYR A 261 -12.30 4.87 -0.64
N ARG A 262 -13.58 4.56 -0.88
CA ARG A 262 -14.39 3.73 0.04
C ARG A 262 -13.84 2.32 0.17
N GLY A 263 -13.38 1.72 -0.93
CA GLY A 263 -12.77 0.40 -0.93
C GLY A 263 -11.49 0.36 -0.10
N MET A 264 -10.60 1.34 -0.28
CA MET A 264 -9.37 1.45 0.50
C MET A 264 -9.63 1.72 1.98
N LEU A 265 -10.68 2.50 2.30
CA LEU A 265 -11.08 2.78 3.67
C LEU A 265 -11.64 1.52 4.36
N ALA A 266 -12.51 0.77 3.68
CA ALA A 266 -13.04 -0.50 4.17
C ALA A 266 -11.93 -1.55 4.33
N TRP A 267 -11.00 -1.61 3.39
CA TRP A 267 -9.83 -2.48 3.46
C TRP A 267 -8.93 -2.13 4.66
N GLY A 268 -8.60 -0.85 4.82
CA GLY A 268 -7.83 -0.37 5.97
C GLY A 268 -8.50 -0.70 7.30
N ALA A 269 -9.81 -0.44 7.41
CA ALA A 269 -10.58 -0.77 8.62
C ALA A 269 -10.58 -2.28 8.92
N ALA A 270 -10.67 -3.13 7.89
CA ALA A 270 -10.54 -4.57 8.06
C ALA A 270 -9.13 -4.94 8.58
N MET A 271 -8.07 -4.41 7.97
CA MET A 271 -6.69 -4.68 8.36
C MET A 271 -6.36 -4.23 9.78
N VAL A 272 -6.93 -3.10 10.24
CA VAL A 272 -6.81 -2.62 11.62
C VAL A 272 -7.28 -3.66 12.64
N ILE A 273 -8.26 -4.49 12.28
CA ILE A 273 -8.80 -5.54 13.16
C ILE A 273 -8.08 -6.87 12.90
N THR A 274 -7.99 -7.29 11.65
CA THR A 274 -7.52 -8.63 11.30
C THR A 274 -6.02 -8.78 11.50
N ALA A 275 -5.22 -7.75 11.21
CA ALA A 275 -3.77 -7.87 11.32
C ALA A 275 -3.31 -8.10 12.76
N PRO A 276 -3.72 -7.31 13.78
CA PRO A 276 -3.36 -7.57 15.17
C PRO A 276 -3.74 -8.98 15.62
N VAL A 277 -4.97 -9.41 15.32
CA VAL A 277 -5.47 -10.73 15.70
C VAL A 277 -4.63 -11.83 15.05
N ILE A 278 -4.41 -11.77 13.73
CA ILE A 278 -3.67 -12.79 13.01
C ILE A 278 -2.21 -12.81 13.45
N THR A 279 -1.54 -11.67 13.54
CA THR A 279 -0.12 -11.62 13.91
C THR A 279 0.10 -12.08 15.35
N VAL A 280 -0.80 -11.73 16.28
CA VAL A 280 -0.69 -12.22 17.65
C VAL A 280 -0.94 -13.72 17.72
N LEU A 281 -1.96 -14.25 17.05
CA LEU A 281 -2.23 -15.69 17.07
C LEU A 281 -1.15 -16.53 16.37
N VAL A 282 -0.55 -16.02 15.29
CA VAL A 282 0.39 -16.80 14.46
C VAL A 282 1.84 -16.59 14.88
N LEU A 283 2.22 -15.39 15.31
CA LEU A 283 3.62 -15.09 15.65
C LEU A 283 3.85 -15.07 17.16
N VAL A 284 2.95 -14.48 17.94
CA VAL A 284 3.16 -14.23 19.37
C VAL A 284 2.76 -15.43 20.22
N LEU A 285 1.55 -15.96 20.03
CA LEU A 285 1.01 -17.09 20.79
C LEU A 285 1.93 -18.33 20.81
N PRO A 286 2.60 -18.74 19.72
CA PRO A 286 3.49 -19.91 19.74
C PRO A 286 4.81 -19.69 20.48
N THR A 287 5.10 -18.46 20.90
CA THR A 287 6.38 -18.08 21.55
C THR A 287 6.26 -17.79 23.04
N MET A 288 5.08 -18.04 23.60
CA MET A 288 4.80 -18.01 25.04
C MET A 288 5.17 -19.33 25.72
#